data_AF-A0A7J9SIL7-F1
#
_entry.id   AF-A0A7J9SIL7-F1
#
_cell.length_a   1.000
_cell.length_b   1.000
_cell.length_c   1.000
_cell.angle_alpha   90.00
_cell.angle_beta   90.00
_cell.angle_gamma   90.00
#
_symmetry.space_group_name_H-M   'P 1'
#
loop_
_entity.id
_entity.type
_entity.pdbx_description
1 polymer ?
#
loop_
_entity_poly.entity_id
_entity_poly.type
_entity_poly.pdbx_seq_one_letter_code
_entity_poly.pdbx_strand_id
1 'polypeptide(L)'
;MAMNAAIDAVVALLLISAAVGVVVTGGTTTPEPEPDRADATADAVAATTATVNYSLVSGVRELNRSAGGTERRIRAGNPELHRTTHGSLAGLLARAATASSGVVADGESGQPEREPLTRTWAGFRRAVRDAVRARVGARVRIDAVWRPYPDAPVGGRVGVGPEPPGDGVHAATLTIPTGVEPVPVEATVAFETLGHAVAARTVEILVPQDAARVTLRGDDPEASLLAHRYTRLARATNASVSGPLATEDTDAANARLTDALATRMTAALRAEYDSPSRAADAVSVSSVRIVVRTWAAGGA
;
A
#
# COMPACT_ATOMS: atom_id res chain seq x y z
N MET A 1 -21.15 31.08 39.09
CA MET A 1 -20.75 30.83 37.69
C MET A 1 -21.46 29.56 37.20
N ALA A 2 -22.80 29.60 37.11
CA ALA A 2 -23.65 28.44 36.79
C ALA A 2 -24.87 28.85 35.96
N MET A 3 -24.71 29.87 35.08
CA MET A 3 -25.81 30.43 34.29
C MET A 3 -25.58 30.34 32.77
N ASN A 4 -24.47 29.75 32.32
CA ASN A 4 -24.13 29.66 30.89
C ASN A 4 -24.39 28.27 30.28
N ALA A 5 -24.26 27.19 31.05
CA ALA A 5 -24.42 25.83 30.54
C ALA A 5 -25.90 25.43 30.27
N ALA A 6 -26.84 25.98 31.06
CA ALA A 6 -28.26 25.69 30.88
C ALA A 6 -28.84 26.37 29.63
N ILE A 7 -28.34 27.55 29.27
CA ILE A 7 -28.75 28.28 28.06
C ILE A 7 -28.19 27.57 26.81
N ASP A 8 -26.94 27.10 26.87
CA ASP A 8 -26.29 26.42 25.75
C ASP A 8 -26.94 25.06 25.42
N ALA A 9 -27.37 24.31 26.45
CA ALA A 9 -28.11 23.07 26.27
C ALA A 9 -29.50 23.29 25.63
N VAL A 10 -30.19 24.39 25.97
CA VAL A 10 -31.50 24.72 25.40
C VAL A 10 -31.37 25.19 23.94
N VAL A 11 -30.32 25.95 23.62
CA VAL A 11 -30.01 26.35 22.23
C VAL A 11 -29.63 25.12 21.38
N ALA A 12 -28.82 24.20 21.92
CA ALA A 12 -28.46 22.97 21.23
C ALA A 12 -29.69 22.08 20.96
N LEU A 13 -30.59 21.93 21.94
CA LEU A 13 -31.84 21.18 21.78
C LEU A 13 -32.81 21.87 20.80
N LEU A 14 -32.86 23.22 20.77
CA LEU A 14 -33.64 23.97 19.78
C LEU A 14 -33.10 23.78 18.36
N LEU A 15 -31.78 23.79 18.17
CA LEU A 15 -31.14 23.56 16.87
C LEU A 15 -31.35 22.13 16.36
N ILE A 16 -31.27 21.13 17.26
CA ILE A 16 -31.56 19.73 16.92
C ILE A 16 -33.04 19.54 16.58
N SER A 17 -33.95 20.21 17.30
CA SER A 17 -35.39 20.14 17.04
C SER A 17 -35.78 20.83 15.73
N ALA A 18 -35.15 21.97 15.39
CA ALA A 18 -35.32 22.65 14.12
C ALA A 18 -34.78 21.82 12.94
N ALA A 19 -33.66 21.10 13.12
CA ALA A 19 -33.12 20.20 12.11
C ALA A 19 -34.04 19.00 11.82
N VAL A 20 -34.75 18.48 12.83
CA VAL A 20 -35.73 17.39 12.65
C VAL A 20 -37.03 17.91 12.01
N GLY A 21 -37.43 19.15 12.30
CA GLY A 21 -38.63 19.78 11.72
C GLY A 21 -38.52 20.07 10.21
N VAL A 22 -37.32 20.37 9.71
CA VAL A 22 -37.07 20.65 8.28
C VAL A 22 -37.16 19.38 7.42
N VAL A 23 -37.08 18.18 8.00
CA VAL A 23 -37.09 16.91 7.24
C VAL A 23 -38.50 16.47 6.82
N VAL A 24 -39.58 17.11 7.28
CA VAL A 24 -40.96 16.61 7.03
C VAL A 24 -41.84 17.54 6.18
N THR A 25 -41.37 18.71 5.74
CA THR A 25 -42.20 19.61 4.91
C THR A 25 -41.67 19.79 3.50
N GLY A 26 -42.24 19.01 2.57
CA GLY A 26 -42.71 19.50 1.27
C GLY A 26 -41.66 19.93 0.25
N GLY A 27 -41.22 18.99 -0.57
CA GLY A 27 -40.73 19.26 -1.91
C GLY A 27 -40.84 17.99 -2.74
N THR A 28 -41.72 17.99 -3.75
CA THR A 28 -41.63 17.02 -4.85
C THR A 28 -40.38 17.37 -5.65
N THR A 29 -39.22 16.97 -5.14
CA THR A 29 -37.98 16.95 -5.89
C THR A 29 -38.08 15.78 -6.86
N THR A 30 -38.03 16.09 -8.16
CA THR A 30 -37.52 15.19 -9.19
C THR A 30 -36.39 14.36 -8.57
N PRO A 31 -36.36 13.02 -8.67
CA PRO A 31 -35.29 12.25 -8.06
C PRO A 31 -33.97 12.79 -8.59
N GLU A 32 -33.20 13.46 -7.71
CA GLU A 32 -31.80 13.72 -7.99
C GLU A 32 -31.17 12.36 -8.32
N PRO A 33 -30.30 12.29 -9.35
CA PRO A 33 -29.56 11.06 -9.60
C PRO A 33 -28.91 10.63 -8.28
N GLU A 34 -29.21 9.40 -7.84
CA GLU A 34 -28.66 8.84 -6.61
C GLU A 34 -27.15 9.10 -6.64
N PRO A 35 -26.56 9.81 -5.65
CA PRO A 35 -25.14 10.15 -5.69
C PRO A 35 -24.33 8.88 -5.95
N ASP A 36 -23.39 8.92 -6.90
CA ASP A 36 -22.66 7.72 -7.32
C ASP A 36 -22.05 7.06 -6.07
N ARG A 37 -22.59 5.89 -5.73
CA ARG A 37 -22.26 5.18 -4.51
C ARG A 37 -20.76 4.85 -4.45
N ALA A 38 -20.11 4.72 -5.61
CA ALA A 38 -18.67 4.49 -5.69
C ALA A 38 -17.89 5.72 -5.19
N ASP A 39 -18.25 6.93 -5.62
CA ASP A 39 -17.60 8.18 -5.20
C ASP A 39 -17.80 8.43 -3.70
N ALA A 40 -19.04 8.31 -3.22
CA ALA A 40 -19.33 8.48 -1.79
C ALA A 40 -18.57 7.45 -0.91
N THR A 41 -18.41 6.22 -1.41
CA THR A 41 -17.61 5.19 -0.72
C THR A 41 -16.12 5.51 -0.78
N ALA A 42 -15.62 6.03 -1.90
CA ALA A 42 -14.23 6.45 -2.05
C ALA A 42 -13.90 7.60 -1.08
N ASP A 43 -14.76 8.61 -1.00
CA ASP A 43 -14.62 9.72 -0.05
C ASP A 43 -14.63 9.22 1.41
N ALA A 44 -15.54 8.30 1.73
CA ALA A 44 -15.57 7.68 3.06
C ALA A 44 -14.27 6.94 3.37
N VAL A 45 -13.71 6.17 2.42
CA VAL A 45 -12.43 5.45 2.59
C VAL A 45 -11.26 6.42 2.71
N ALA A 46 -11.29 7.54 2.00
CA ALA A 46 -10.25 8.57 2.05
C ALA A 46 -10.25 9.32 3.39
N ALA A 47 -11.44 9.71 3.89
CA ALA A 47 -11.58 10.53 5.09
C ALA A 47 -11.58 9.73 6.40
N THR A 48 -12.01 8.47 6.36
CA THR A 48 -12.12 7.65 7.56
C THR A 48 -10.76 7.23 8.08
N THR A 49 -10.50 7.45 9.36
CA THR A 49 -9.30 6.96 10.04
C THR A 49 -9.56 5.69 10.84
N ALA A 50 -8.52 4.89 11.02
CA ALA A 50 -8.53 3.69 11.83
C ALA A 50 -7.18 3.46 12.52
N THR A 51 -7.24 2.80 13.66
CA THR A 51 -6.06 2.25 14.34
C THR A 51 -6.05 0.74 14.11
N VAL A 52 -4.95 0.22 13.56
CA VAL A 52 -4.77 -1.21 13.31
C VAL A 52 -3.66 -1.75 14.21
N ASN A 53 -4.00 -2.80 14.95
CA ASN A 53 -3.05 -3.57 15.74
C ASN A 53 -2.68 -4.82 14.95
N TYR A 54 -1.39 -5.11 14.84
CA TYR A 54 -0.89 -6.24 14.08
C TYR A 54 0.37 -6.82 14.70
N SER A 55 0.83 -7.93 14.14
CA SER A 55 2.03 -8.63 14.62
C SER A 55 2.90 -9.07 13.45
N LEU A 56 4.23 -9.02 13.67
CA LEU A 56 5.26 -9.43 12.71
C LEU A 56 5.57 -10.94 12.75
N VAL A 57 4.85 -11.71 13.56
CA VAL A 57 5.07 -13.15 13.79
C VAL A 57 5.12 -13.98 12.51
N SER A 58 4.34 -13.63 11.49
CA SER A 58 4.38 -14.33 10.20
C SER A 58 5.75 -14.26 9.52
N GLY A 59 6.42 -13.09 9.61
CA GLY A 59 7.79 -12.92 9.12
C GLY A 59 8.80 -13.71 9.94
N VAL A 60 8.66 -13.71 11.27
CA VAL A 60 9.52 -14.50 12.16
C VAL A 60 9.42 -16.00 11.87
N ARG A 61 8.20 -16.51 11.63
CA ARG A 61 8.00 -17.92 11.25
C ARG A 61 8.60 -18.26 9.89
N GLU A 62 8.65 -17.31 8.96
CA GLU A 62 9.33 -17.49 7.68
C GLU A 62 10.84 -17.48 7.85
N LEU A 63 11.38 -16.46 8.52
CA LEU A 63 12.80 -16.33 8.83
C LEU A 63 13.34 -17.60 9.51
N ASN A 64 12.69 -18.05 10.59
CA ASN A 64 13.10 -19.23 11.34
C ASN A 64 13.07 -20.53 10.51
N ARG A 65 12.20 -20.62 9.49
CA ARG A 65 12.19 -21.76 8.55
C ARG A 65 13.34 -21.68 7.56
N SER A 66 13.73 -20.48 7.15
CA SER A 66 14.82 -20.25 6.19
C SER A 66 16.22 -20.32 6.80
N ALA A 67 16.37 -20.05 8.10
CA ALA A 67 17.66 -19.85 8.77
C ALA A 67 18.35 -21.14 9.25
N GLY A 68 17.89 -22.33 8.87
CA GLY A 68 18.68 -23.56 9.02
C GLY A 68 19.34 -23.80 10.39
N GLY A 69 18.59 -23.72 11.50
CA GLY A 69 18.96 -24.39 12.75
C GLY A 69 20.02 -23.76 13.69
N THR A 70 20.84 -22.78 13.29
CA THR A 70 21.98 -22.32 14.11
C THR A 70 21.96 -20.87 14.57
N GLU A 71 21.10 -20.02 14.03
CA GLU A 71 20.93 -18.63 14.51
C GLU A 71 19.81 -18.53 15.56
N ARG A 72 19.95 -17.58 16.49
CA ARG A 72 19.04 -17.31 17.61
C ARG A 72 17.60 -17.20 17.12
N ARG A 73 16.82 -18.27 17.26
CA ARG A 73 15.41 -18.29 16.85
C ARG A 73 14.63 -17.24 17.64
N ILE A 74 14.03 -16.30 16.93
CA ILE A 74 13.11 -15.34 17.54
C ILE A 74 11.83 -16.07 17.95
N ARG A 75 11.42 -15.89 19.21
CA ARG A 75 10.19 -16.51 19.74
C ARG A 75 8.96 -15.77 19.20
N ALA A 76 7.99 -16.53 18.69
CA ALA A 76 6.74 -15.99 18.15
C ALA A 76 5.86 -15.25 19.19
N GLY A 77 6.09 -15.46 20.49
CA GLY A 77 5.37 -14.75 21.56
C GLY A 77 6.07 -13.48 22.07
N ASN A 78 7.13 -13.01 21.40
CA ASN A 78 7.83 -11.81 21.84
C ASN A 78 6.90 -10.57 21.69
N PRO A 79 6.63 -9.81 22.79
CA PRO A 79 5.79 -8.62 22.72
C PRO A 79 6.35 -7.53 21.80
N GLU A 80 7.67 -7.52 21.59
CA GLU A 80 8.34 -6.65 20.63
C GLU A 80 7.93 -6.93 19.18
N LEU A 81 7.10 -7.94 18.90
CA LEU A 81 6.56 -8.19 17.57
C LEU A 81 5.18 -7.55 17.35
N HIS A 82 4.57 -6.97 18.40
CA HIS A 82 3.29 -6.29 18.30
C HIS A 82 3.47 -4.84 17.87
N ARG A 83 2.65 -4.41 16.91
CA ARG A 83 2.72 -3.08 16.32
C ARG A 83 1.34 -2.48 16.24
N THR A 84 1.31 -1.16 16.33
CA THR A 84 0.11 -0.36 16.16
C THR A 84 0.40 0.72 15.12
N THR A 85 -0.56 0.98 14.25
CA THR A 85 -0.48 2.05 13.26
C THR A 85 -1.82 2.73 13.15
N HIS A 86 -1.80 4.06 13.02
CA HIS A 86 -2.96 4.88 12.79
C HIS A 86 -2.85 5.59 11.43
N GLY A 87 -3.98 5.82 10.76
CA GLY A 87 -4.04 6.57 9.51
C GLY A 87 -5.42 6.50 8.86
N SER A 88 -5.58 7.17 7.71
CA SER A 88 -6.77 6.98 6.88
C SER A 88 -6.83 5.56 6.32
N LEU A 89 -8.04 5.04 6.06
CA LEU A 89 -8.20 3.71 5.46
C LEU A 89 -7.53 3.65 4.08
N ALA A 90 -7.64 4.71 3.27
CA ALA A 90 -6.92 4.83 2.01
C ALA A 90 -5.40 4.78 2.20
N GLY A 91 -4.84 5.52 3.17
CA GLY A 91 -3.41 5.50 3.48
C GLY A 91 -2.92 4.15 4.01
N LEU A 92 -3.72 3.49 4.84
CA LEU A 92 -3.43 2.14 5.35
C LEU A 92 -3.47 1.09 4.23
N LEU A 93 -4.43 1.18 3.31
CA LEU A 93 -4.49 0.33 2.10
C LEU A 93 -3.28 0.54 1.20
N ALA A 94 -2.90 1.81 0.97
CA ALA A 94 -1.72 2.16 0.18
C ALA A 94 -0.44 1.58 0.78
N ARG A 95 -0.24 1.76 2.09
CA ARG A 95 0.88 1.15 2.83
C ARG A 95 0.84 -0.38 2.79
N ALA A 96 -0.34 -0.98 2.87
CA ALA A 96 -0.46 -2.43 2.83
C ALA A 96 -0.12 -2.99 1.43
N ALA A 97 -0.45 -2.24 0.37
CA ALA A 97 -0.07 -2.58 -1.00
C ALA A 97 1.46 -2.51 -1.19
N THR A 98 2.11 -1.43 -0.78
CA THR A 98 3.57 -1.28 -0.91
C THR A 98 4.36 -2.24 -0.01
N ALA A 99 3.92 -2.45 1.23
CA ALA A 99 4.59 -3.34 2.18
C ALA A 99 4.49 -4.83 1.78
N SER A 100 3.42 -5.19 1.08
CA SER A 100 3.20 -6.55 0.54
C SER A 100 3.77 -6.74 -0.86
N SER A 101 4.57 -5.79 -1.35
CA SER A 101 5.14 -5.88 -2.69
C SER A 101 6.11 -7.05 -2.85
N GLY A 102 6.02 -7.66 -4.02
CA GLY A 102 6.85 -8.75 -4.50
C GLY A 102 7.64 -8.37 -5.75
N VAL A 103 8.58 -9.23 -6.12
CA VAL A 103 9.33 -9.16 -7.39
C VAL A 103 9.12 -10.47 -8.13
N VAL A 104 8.73 -10.40 -9.40
CA VAL A 104 8.59 -11.57 -10.28
C VAL A 104 9.99 -12.14 -10.55
N ALA A 105 10.22 -13.38 -10.14
CA ALA A 105 11.45 -14.10 -10.44
C ALA A 105 11.51 -14.47 -11.94
N ASP A 106 12.71 -14.57 -12.50
CA ASP A 106 12.88 -15.00 -13.89
C ASP A 106 12.34 -16.43 -14.07
N GLY A 107 11.53 -16.64 -15.11
CA GLY A 107 10.98 -17.96 -15.50
C GLY A 107 9.51 -18.21 -15.15
N GLU A 108 8.84 -17.30 -14.43
CA GLU A 108 7.40 -17.43 -14.14
C GLU A 108 6.55 -16.67 -15.17
N SER A 109 6.22 -17.34 -16.28
CA SER A 109 5.29 -16.86 -17.30
C SER A 109 3.88 -17.35 -17.02
N GLY A 110 3.09 -16.56 -16.31
CA GLY A 110 1.67 -16.79 -16.04
C GLY A 110 1.22 -15.75 -15.04
N GLN A 111 0.02 -15.16 -15.21
CA GLN A 111 -0.44 -14.00 -14.42
C GLN A 111 -0.15 -14.17 -12.91
N PRO A 112 0.93 -13.57 -12.37
CA PRO A 112 1.32 -13.89 -11.01
C PRO A 112 0.70 -12.83 -10.12
N GLU A 113 -0.18 -13.24 -9.22
CA GLU A 113 -0.22 -12.53 -7.94
C GLU A 113 1.22 -12.52 -7.42
N ARG A 114 1.87 -11.35 -7.46
CA ARG A 114 3.27 -11.21 -7.05
C ARG A 114 3.37 -11.62 -5.58
N GLU A 115 4.05 -12.73 -5.29
CA GLU A 115 4.21 -13.17 -3.90
C GLU A 115 5.01 -12.09 -3.15
N PRO A 116 4.55 -11.65 -1.96
CA PRO A 116 5.29 -10.67 -1.17
C PRO A 116 6.74 -11.12 -0.92
N LEU A 117 7.70 -10.18 -0.99
CA LEU A 117 9.12 -10.45 -0.72
C LEU A 117 9.33 -11.20 0.61
N THR A 118 8.54 -10.82 1.62
CA THR A 118 8.47 -11.47 2.92
C THR A 118 7.03 -11.44 3.45
N ARG A 119 6.72 -12.35 4.36
CA ARG A 119 5.42 -12.44 5.06
C ARG A 119 5.38 -11.58 6.34
N THR A 120 6.39 -10.74 6.58
CA THR A 120 6.47 -9.83 7.73
C THR A 120 5.21 -8.98 7.90
N TRP A 121 4.67 -8.48 6.79
CA TRP A 121 3.50 -7.59 6.77
C TRP A 121 2.16 -8.30 6.62
N ALA A 122 2.12 -9.64 6.64
CA ALA A 122 0.87 -10.39 6.47
C ALA A 122 -0.17 -10.06 7.56
N GLY A 123 0.28 -9.83 8.81
CA GLY A 123 -0.58 -9.41 9.91
C GLY A 123 -1.18 -8.02 9.68
N PHE A 124 -0.36 -7.07 9.24
CA PHE A 124 -0.79 -5.71 8.89
C PHE A 124 -1.83 -5.73 7.76
N ARG A 125 -1.54 -6.43 6.67
CA ARG A 125 -2.46 -6.57 5.53
C ARG A 125 -3.82 -7.11 5.97
N ARG A 126 -3.84 -8.13 6.83
CA ARG A 126 -5.10 -8.68 7.37
C ARG A 126 -5.85 -7.65 8.22
N ALA A 127 -5.16 -7.00 9.17
CA ALA A 127 -5.77 -6.00 10.04
C ALA A 127 -6.37 -4.82 9.25
N VAL A 128 -5.69 -4.35 8.20
CA VAL A 128 -6.23 -3.31 7.30
C VAL A 128 -7.46 -3.81 6.53
N ARG A 129 -7.44 -5.02 5.97
CA ARG A 129 -8.61 -5.59 5.28
C ARG A 129 -9.82 -5.70 6.20
N ASP A 130 -9.60 -6.09 7.45
CA ASP A 130 -10.67 -6.22 8.43
C ASP A 130 -11.21 -4.86 8.87
N ALA A 131 -10.33 -3.86 9.07
CA ALA A 131 -10.73 -2.49 9.36
C ALA A 131 -11.55 -1.85 8.23
N VAL A 132 -11.15 -2.06 6.97
CA VAL A 132 -11.90 -1.58 5.80
C VAL A 132 -13.24 -2.33 5.68
N ARG A 133 -13.25 -3.67 5.80
CA ARG A 133 -14.48 -4.47 5.72
C ARG A 133 -15.50 -4.08 6.78
N ALA A 134 -15.05 -3.69 7.97
CA ALA A 134 -15.94 -3.20 9.03
C ALA A 134 -16.65 -1.87 8.70
N ARG A 135 -16.21 -1.15 7.66
CA ARG A 135 -16.75 0.16 7.26
C ARG A 135 -17.44 0.15 5.90
N VAL A 136 -17.24 -0.89 5.09
CA VAL A 136 -17.81 -0.97 3.74
C VAL A 136 -18.88 -2.06 3.65
N GLY A 137 -19.91 -1.82 2.86
CA GLY A 137 -21.00 -2.77 2.66
C GLY A 137 -20.58 -4.04 1.89
N ALA A 138 -21.46 -5.05 1.87
CA ALA A 138 -21.22 -6.32 1.19
C ALA A 138 -21.14 -6.22 -0.35
N ARG A 139 -21.53 -5.08 -0.93
CA ARG A 139 -21.54 -4.83 -2.38
C ARG A 139 -20.47 -3.83 -2.80
N VAL A 140 -19.32 -3.92 -2.15
CA VAL A 140 -18.17 -3.05 -2.39
C VAL A 140 -16.95 -3.93 -2.61
N ARG A 141 -16.22 -3.66 -3.69
CA ARG A 141 -14.87 -4.19 -3.94
C ARG A 141 -13.89 -3.03 -3.92
N ILE A 142 -12.84 -3.15 -3.12
CA ILE A 142 -11.74 -2.17 -3.08
C ILE A 142 -10.47 -2.89 -3.47
N ASP A 143 -9.76 -2.36 -4.46
CA ASP A 143 -8.45 -2.85 -4.89
C ASP A 143 -7.43 -1.73 -4.80
N ALA A 144 -6.49 -1.84 -3.86
CA ALA A 144 -5.30 -1.01 -3.79
C ALA A 144 -4.16 -1.70 -4.53
N VAL A 145 -3.57 -1.02 -5.52
CA VAL A 145 -2.51 -1.56 -6.37
C VAL A 145 -1.37 -0.55 -6.46
N TRP A 146 -0.17 -1.01 -6.17
CA TRP A 146 1.06 -0.27 -6.40
C TRP A 146 1.93 -1.02 -7.41
N ARG A 147 2.32 -0.33 -8.49
CA ARG A 147 3.26 -0.80 -9.50
C ARG A 147 4.01 0.41 -10.06
N PRO A 148 5.33 0.33 -10.29
CA PRO A 148 6.10 1.45 -10.85
C PRO A 148 5.63 1.92 -12.23
N TYR A 149 5.17 0.99 -13.07
CA TYR A 149 4.59 1.19 -14.40
C TYR A 149 3.74 -0.05 -14.75
N PRO A 150 2.91 -0.03 -15.81
CA PRO A 150 2.18 -1.21 -16.27
C PRO A 150 3.10 -2.43 -16.40
N ASP A 151 2.64 -3.60 -15.95
CA ASP A 151 3.37 -4.87 -16.01
C ASP A 151 4.80 -4.90 -15.42
N ALA A 152 5.19 -3.88 -14.65
CA ALA A 152 6.47 -3.84 -13.95
C ALA A 152 6.76 -5.13 -13.16
N PRO A 153 8.01 -5.62 -13.14
CA PRO A 153 8.35 -6.87 -12.46
C PRO A 153 8.17 -6.77 -10.94
N VAL A 154 7.95 -5.58 -10.40
CA VAL A 154 7.75 -5.29 -8.99
C VAL A 154 6.35 -4.73 -8.76
N GLY A 155 5.68 -5.14 -7.69
CA GLY A 155 4.41 -4.54 -7.30
C GLY A 155 3.71 -5.27 -6.17
N GLY A 156 2.63 -4.66 -5.68
CA GLY A 156 1.81 -5.19 -4.61
C GLY A 156 0.34 -4.85 -4.79
N ARG A 157 -0.53 -5.69 -4.20
CA ARG A 157 -1.99 -5.53 -4.25
C ARG A 157 -2.63 -5.90 -2.91
N VAL A 158 -3.68 -5.18 -2.54
CA VAL A 158 -4.59 -5.53 -1.46
C VAL A 158 -6.03 -5.39 -1.93
N GLY A 159 -6.79 -6.48 -1.85
CA GLY A 159 -8.21 -6.53 -2.18
C GLY A 159 -9.10 -6.69 -0.94
N VAL A 160 -10.19 -5.92 -0.87
CA VAL A 160 -11.22 -6.01 0.18
C VAL A 160 -12.60 -6.16 -0.48
N GLY A 161 -13.40 -7.08 0.03
CA GLY A 161 -14.75 -7.36 -0.48
C GLY A 161 -14.80 -8.43 -1.58
N PRO A 162 -16.02 -8.86 -1.96
CA PRO A 162 -16.25 -9.88 -2.98
C PRO A 162 -15.91 -9.37 -4.39
N GLU A 163 -15.83 -10.28 -5.36
CA GLU A 163 -15.66 -9.92 -6.77
C GLU A 163 -16.93 -9.24 -7.29
N PRO A 164 -16.82 -8.16 -8.09
CA PRO A 164 -17.97 -7.50 -8.67
C PRO A 164 -18.70 -8.40 -9.70
N PRO A 165 -20.00 -8.18 -9.92
CA PRO A 165 -20.71 -8.79 -11.05
C PRO A 165 -20.17 -8.29 -12.39
N GLY A 166 -20.56 -8.96 -13.48
CA GLY A 166 -20.09 -8.62 -14.83
C GLY A 166 -20.63 -7.30 -15.38
N ASP A 167 -21.78 -6.82 -14.88
CA ASP A 167 -22.46 -5.61 -15.31
C ASP A 167 -22.99 -4.79 -14.12
N GLY A 168 -23.40 -3.54 -14.38
CA GLY A 168 -23.99 -2.65 -13.35
C GLY A 168 -23.02 -2.20 -12.26
N VAL A 169 -21.72 -2.11 -12.58
CA VAL A 169 -20.67 -1.72 -11.64
C VAL A 169 -20.32 -0.24 -11.83
N HIS A 170 -20.40 0.51 -10.74
CA HIS A 170 -19.90 1.88 -10.66
C HIS A 170 -18.50 1.87 -10.04
N ALA A 171 -17.60 2.72 -10.54
CA ALA A 171 -16.21 2.73 -10.09
C ALA A 171 -15.68 4.15 -9.86
N ALA A 172 -15.01 4.32 -8.73
CA ALA A 172 -14.28 5.53 -8.35
C ALA A 172 -12.81 5.18 -8.12
N THR A 173 -11.90 6.11 -8.41
CA THR A 173 -10.46 5.89 -8.25
C THR A 173 -9.84 6.96 -7.35
N LEU A 174 -9.05 6.52 -6.38
CA LEU A 174 -8.21 7.37 -5.55
C LEU A 174 -6.74 7.11 -5.90
N THR A 175 -5.95 8.18 -5.88
CA THR A 175 -4.49 8.11 -6.02
C THR A 175 -3.86 8.58 -4.71
N ILE A 176 -3.15 7.67 -4.04
CA ILE A 176 -2.54 7.93 -2.73
C ILE A 176 -1.03 8.02 -2.89
N PRO A 177 -0.36 9.09 -2.46
CA PRO A 177 1.09 9.19 -2.53
C PRO A 177 1.75 8.13 -1.66
N THR A 178 2.84 7.52 -2.15
CA THR A 178 3.63 6.54 -1.38
C THR A 178 4.61 7.18 -0.41
N GLY A 179 4.81 8.50 -0.51
CA GLY A 179 5.75 9.27 0.31
C GLY A 179 7.16 9.39 -0.27
N VAL A 180 7.41 8.81 -1.45
CA VAL A 180 8.65 9.05 -2.21
C VAL A 180 8.44 10.12 -3.26
N GLU A 181 9.51 10.87 -3.54
CA GLU A 181 9.49 11.90 -4.57
C GLU A 181 9.21 11.29 -5.96
N PRO A 182 8.41 11.96 -6.81
CA PRO A 182 8.27 11.59 -8.21
C PRO A 182 9.60 11.48 -8.97
N VAL A 183 9.54 10.90 -10.15
CA VAL A 183 10.68 10.85 -11.06
C VAL A 183 10.93 12.27 -11.61
N PRO A 184 12.17 12.79 -11.53
CA PRO A 184 12.50 14.11 -12.06
C PRO A 184 12.37 14.14 -13.59
N VAL A 185 11.96 15.28 -14.14
CA VAL A 185 11.75 15.45 -15.60
C VAL A 185 13.06 15.22 -16.37
N GLU A 186 14.19 15.54 -15.77
CA GLU A 186 15.51 15.35 -16.35
C GLU A 186 15.85 13.87 -16.55
N ALA A 187 15.21 12.96 -15.78
CA ALA A 187 15.39 11.52 -15.97
C ALA A 187 14.59 10.98 -17.16
N THR A 188 13.65 11.74 -17.74
CA THR A 188 12.79 11.29 -18.84
C THR A 188 13.42 11.48 -20.22
N VAL A 189 14.69 11.91 -20.30
CA VAL A 189 15.41 12.16 -21.56
C VAL A 189 15.90 10.88 -22.24
N ALA A 190 16.21 9.85 -21.45
CA ALA A 190 16.70 8.56 -21.92
C ALA A 190 16.07 7.42 -21.12
N PHE A 191 15.97 6.23 -21.72
CA PHE A 191 15.44 5.05 -21.03
C PHE A 191 16.31 4.63 -19.85
N GLU A 192 17.63 4.80 -19.96
CA GLU A 192 18.61 4.48 -18.92
C GLU A 192 18.41 5.34 -17.68
N THR A 193 18.29 6.66 -17.86
CA THR A 193 18.07 7.59 -16.75
C THR A 193 16.70 7.38 -16.12
N LEU A 194 15.68 7.11 -16.95
CA LEU A 194 14.33 6.84 -16.48
C LEU A 194 14.27 5.52 -15.69
N GLY A 195 14.80 4.44 -16.25
CA GLY A 195 14.82 3.12 -15.61
C GLY A 195 15.59 3.14 -14.30
N HIS A 196 16.71 3.85 -14.23
CA HIS A 196 17.46 4.04 -12.98
C HIS A 196 16.68 4.86 -11.96
N ALA A 197 16.06 5.97 -12.34
CA ALA A 197 15.23 6.77 -11.43
C ALA A 197 14.03 5.98 -10.89
N VAL A 198 13.33 5.24 -11.74
CA VAL A 198 12.21 4.36 -11.34
C VAL A 198 12.69 3.25 -10.41
N ALA A 199 13.85 2.63 -10.68
CA ALA A 199 14.44 1.61 -9.83
C ALA A 199 14.81 2.16 -8.44
N ALA A 200 15.41 3.35 -8.38
CA ALA A 200 15.79 3.99 -7.13
C ALA A 200 14.56 4.26 -6.25
N ARG A 201 13.48 4.82 -6.83
CA ARG A 201 12.20 5.03 -6.10
C ARG A 201 11.54 3.72 -5.69
N THR A 202 11.67 2.69 -6.52
CA THR A 202 11.16 1.35 -6.20
C THR A 202 11.89 0.74 -5.01
N VAL A 203 13.21 0.80 -4.97
CA VAL A 203 14.02 0.31 -3.85
C VAL A 203 13.69 1.08 -2.57
N GLU A 204 13.55 2.40 -2.65
CA GLU A 204 13.18 3.24 -1.49
C GLU A 204 11.81 2.85 -0.91
N ILE A 205 10.83 2.52 -1.76
CA ILE A 205 9.52 2.03 -1.29
C ILE A 205 9.63 0.64 -0.65
N LEU A 206 10.44 -0.25 -1.24
CA LEU A 206 10.56 -1.62 -0.77
C LEU A 206 11.36 -1.71 0.53
N VAL A 207 12.41 -0.91 0.65
CA VAL A 207 13.37 -0.89 1.75
C VAL A 207 13.86 0.55 2.00
N PRO A 208 13.08 1.36 2.73
CA PRO A 208 13.40 2.77 2.97
C PRO A 208 14.74 2.92 3.68
N GLN A 209 15.67 3.67 3.09
CA GLN A 209 17.07 3.73 3.53
C GLN A 209 17.21 4.22 4.98
N ASP A 210 16.56 5.33 5.31
CA ASP A 210 16.71 5.96 6.63
C ASP A 210 16.17 5.06 7.76
N ALA A 211 15.00 4.46 7.53
CA ALA A 211 14.42 3.52 8.47
C ALA A 211 15.30 2.27 8.59
N ALA A 212 15.81 1.76 7.46
CA ALA A 212 16.65 0.57 7.44
C ALA A 212 17.96 0.77 8.21
N ARG A 213 18.59 1.93 8.07
CA ARG A 213 19.84 2.27 8.74
C ARG A 213 19.69 2.32 10.26
N VAL A 214 18.56 2.82 10.75
CA VAL A 214 18.26 2.85 12.19
C VAL A 214 17.97 1.44 12.70
N THR A 215 17.13 0.68 12.01
CA THR A 215 16.73 -0.68 12.43
C THR A 215 17.90 -1.66 12.42
N LEU A 216 18.78 -1.63 11.41
CA LEU A 216 19.90 -2.58 11.32
C LEU A 216 20.97 -2.42 12.41
N ARG A 217 21.04 -1.26 13.07
CA ARG A 217 21.94 -1.02 14.21
C ARG A 217 21.43 -1.60 15.53
N GLY A 218 20.16 -2.03 15.56
CA GLY A 218 19.55 -2.64 16.73
C GLY A 218 19.76 -4.15 16.78
N ASP A 219 19.68 -4.72 17.99
CA ASP A 219 19.71 -6.17 18.22
C ASP A 219 18.30 -6.79 18.31
N ASP A 220 17.29 -6.06 17.86
CA ASP A 220 15.89 -6.47 17.96
C ASP A 220 15.48 -7.45 16.85
N PRO A 221 14.31 -8.11 16.98
CA PRO A 221 13.78 -8.96 15.93
C PRO A 221 13.58 -8.26 14.58
N GLU A 222 13.43 -6.94 14.53
CA GLU A 222 13.20 -6.21 13.29
C GLU A 222 14.46 -6.13 12.44
N ALA A 223 15.63 -5.94 13.04
CA ALA A 223 16.92 -5.98 12.35
C ALA A 223 17.07 -7.27 11.53
N SER A 224 16.76 -8.41 12.14
CA SER A 224 16.81 -9.72 11.47
C SER A 224 15.74 -9.86 10.37
N LEU A 225 14.54 -9.33 10.57
CA LEU A 225 13.47 -9.34 9.55
C LEU A 225 13.80 -8.44 8.36
N LEU A 226 14.46 -7.31 8.61
CA LEU A 226 14.91 -6.37 7.59
C LEU A 226 16.10 -6.93 6.80
N ALA A 227 17.10 -7.50 7.46
CA ALA A 227 18.21 -8.20 6.81
C ALA A 227 17.70 -9.36 5.94
N HIS A 228 16.69 -10.10 6.42
CA HIS A 228 16.03 -11.13 5.64
C HIS A 228 15.34 -10.55 4.39
N ARG A 229 14.66 -9.41 4.52
CA ARG A 229 14.02 -8.73 3.38
C ARG A 229 15.04 -8.28 2.34
N TYR A 230 16.15 -7.67 2.76
CA TYR A 230 17.26 -7.33 1.85
C TYR A 230 17.77 -8.58 1.12
N THR A 231 18.01 -9.67 1.84
CA THR A 231 18.50 -10.92 1.27
C THR A 231 17.52 -11.49 0.24
N ARG A 232 16.21 -11.43 0.52
CA ARG A 232 15.18 -11.89 -0.42
C ARG A 232 15.10 -11.02 -1.67
N LEU A 233 15.16 -9.71 -1.50
CA LEU A 233 15.17 -8.77 -2.62
C LEU A 233 16.43 -8.95 -3.49
N ALA A 234 17.60 -9.05 -2.86
CA ALA A 234 18.87 -9.30 -3.55
C ALA A 234 18.87 -10.60 -4.33
N ARG A 235 18.29 -11.69 -3.81
CA ARG A 235 18.10 -12.94 -4.55
C ARG A 235 17.16 -12.76 -5.76
N ALA A 236 16.06 -12.03 -5.59
CA ALA A 236 15.09 -11.80 -6.66
C ALA A 236 15.65 -10.90 -7.79
N THR A 237 16.61 -10.02 -7.48
CA THR A 237 17.27 -9.15 -8.45
C THR A 237 18.67 -9.63 -8.85
N ASN A 238 19.11 -10.78 -8.36
CA ASN A 238 20.49 -11.28 -8.51
C ASN A 238 21.58 -10.25 -8.11
N ALA A 239 21.31 -9.45 -7.09
CA ALA A 239 22.24 -8.47 -6.53
C ALA A 239 23.06 -9.06 -5.36
N SER A 240 24.24 -8.49 -5.10
CA SER A 240 25.07 -8.87 -3.96
C SER A 240 25.07 -7.79 -2.88
N VAL A 241 24.30 -8.01 -1.81
CA VAL A 241 24.15 -7.07 -0.68
C VAL A 241 24.86 -7.53 0.60
N SER A 242 25.41 -8.75 0.64
CA SER A 242 25.97 -9.35 1.87
C SER A 242 27.12 -8.53 2.45
N GLY A 243 28.01 -7.99 1.60
CA GLY A 243 29.12 -7.14 2.04
C GLY A 243 28.64 -5.84 2.71
N PRO A 244 27.85 -5.00 2.01
CA PRO A 244 27.26 -3.80 2.59
C PRO A 244 26.46 -4.04 3.86
N LEU A 245 25.66 -5.12 3.94
CA LEU A 245 24.90 -5.43 5.15
C LEU A 245 25.80 -5.82 6.33
N ALA A 246 26.93 -6.48 6.08
CA ALA A 246 27.89 -6.83 7.13
C ALA A 246 28.60 -5.59 7.72
N THR A 247 28.62 -4.47 6.99
CA THR A 247 29.15 -3.18 7.45
C THR A 247 28.05 -2.16 7.75
N GLU A 248 26.78 -2.59 7.82
CA GLU A 248 25.60 -1.73 8.04
C GLU A 248 25.47 -0.55 7.04
N ASP A 249 26.03 -0.72 5.84
CA ASP A 249 26.01 0.28 4.77
C ASP A 249 24.76 0.07 3.90
N THR A 250 23.64 0.61 4.37
CA THR A 250 22.35 0.57 3.67
C THR A 250 22.38 1.31 2.34
N ASP A 251 23.25 2.31 2.22
CA ASP A 251 23.32 3.18 1.05
C ASP A 251 23.96 2.39 -0.10
N ALA A 252 25.08 1.72 0.17
CA ALA A 252 25.71 0.81 -0.77
C ALA A 252 24.82 -0.41 -1.08
N ALA A 253 24.06 -0.93 -0.10
CA ALA A 253 23.11 -2.01 -0.35
C ALA A 253 21.99 -1.57 -1.30
N ASN A 254 21.36 -0.42 -1.05
CA ASN A 254 20.29 0.14 -1.87
C ASN A 254 20.77 0.53 -3.27
N ALA A 255 21.99 1.07 -3.40
CA ALA A 255 22.59 1.37 -4.70
C ALA A 255 22.75 0.10 -5.55
N ARG A 256 23.28 -0.99 -4.99
CA ARG A 256 23.42 -2.27 -5.71
C ARG A 256 22.09 -2.90 -6.13
N LEU A 257 21.07 -2.79 -5.27
CA LEU A 257 19.72 -3.22 -5.61
C LEU A 257 19.13 -2.36 -6.73
N THR A 258 19.37 -1.05 -6.67
CA THR A 258 18.92 -0.09 -7.67
C THR A 258 19.54 -0.39 -9.03
N ASP A 259 20.87 -0.59 -9.10
CA ASP A 259 21.56 -0.90 -10.34
C ASP A 259 21.05 -2.19 -10.99
N ALA A 260 20.89 -3.25 -10.18
CA ALA A 260 20.37 -4.52 -10.66
C ALA A 260 18.93 -4.40 -11.21
N LEU A 261 18.08 -3.63 -10.53
CA LEU A 261 16.70 -3.41 -10.96
C LEU A 261 16.61 -2.45 -12.16
N ALA A 262 17.48 -1.44 -12.23
CA ALA A 262 17.53 -0.43 -13.27
C ALA A 262 17.78 -1.06 -14.64
N THR A 263 18.68 -2.05 -14.75
CA THR A 263 18.92 -2.77 -16.00
C THR A 263 17.63 -3.44 -16.51
N ARG A 264 16.90 -4.13 -15.64
CA ARG A 264 15.66 -4.83 -15.99
C ARG A 264 14.53 -3.85 -16.35
N MET A 265 14.38 -2.78 -15.57
CA MET A 265 13.36 -1.76 -15.81
C MET A 265 13.62 -0.99 -17.11
N THR A 266 14.88 -0.62 -17.37
CA THR A 266 15.29 0.04 -18.64
C THR A 266 14.93 -0.85 -19.83
N ALA A 267 15.26 -2.14 -19.76
CA ALA A 267 14.96 -3.08 -20.83
C ALA A 267 13.44 -3.24 -21.05
N ALA A 268 12.66 -3.35 -19.97
CA ALA A 268 11.20 -3.46 -20.04
C ALA A 268 10.57 -2.20 -20.65
N LEU A 269 10.92 -1.01 -20.15
CA LEU A 269 10.38 0.25 -20.66
C LEU A 269 10.74 0.47 -22.13
N ARG A 270 11.97 0.12 -22.55
CA ARG A 270 12.39 0.21 -23.95
C ARG A 270 11.65 -0.76 -24.86
N ALA A 271 11.28 -1.94 -24.36
CA ALA A 271 10.55 -2.94 -25.13
C ALA A 271 9.07 -2.57 -25.33
N GLU A 272 8.48 -1.87 -24.36
CA GLU A 272 7.04 -1.54 -24.36
C GLU A 272 6.71 -0.17 -24.97
N TYR A 273 7.62 0.81 -24.87
CA TYR A 273 7.36 2.19 -25.28
C TYR A 273 8.33 2.65 -26.38
N ASP A 274 7.80 3.41 -27.33
CA ASP A 274 8.59 3.94 -28.47
C ASP A 274 9.53 5.09 -28.06
N SER A 275 9.27 5.76 -26.94
CA SER A 275 10.10 6.87 -26.44
C SER A 275 10.16 6.93 -24.91
N PRO A 276 11.25 7.48 -24.33
CA PRO A 276 11.37 7.70 -22.89
C PRO A 276 10.26 8.60 -22.32
N SER A 277 9.80 9.60 -23.09
CA SER A 277 8.70 10.47 -22.68
C SER A 277 7.38 9.72 -22.52
N ARG A 278 7.01 8.87 -23.50
CA ARG A 278 5.79 8.04 -23.39
C ARG A 278 5.89 7.03 -22.25
N ALA A 279 7.07 6.48 -22.01
CA ALA A 279 7.31 5.62 -20.85
C ALA A 279 7.13 6.39 -19.54
N ALA A 280 7.64 7.61 -19.44
CA ALA A 280 7.52 8.45 -18.25
C ALA A 280 6.05 8.78 -17.90
N ASP A 281 5.19 8.99 -18.91
CA ASP A 281 3.75 9.21 -18.70
C ASP A 281 3.05 8.00 -18.06
N ALA A 282 3.58 6.78 -18.25
CA ALA A 282 3.07 5.55 -17.67
C ALA A 282 3.64 5.25 -16.27
N VAL A 283 4.70 5.96 -15.85
CA VAL A 283 5.32 5.76 -14.54
C VAL A 283 4.43 6.30 -13.44
N SER A 284 4.17 5.46 -12.44
CA SER A 284 3.32 5.78 -11.28
C SER A 284 3.95 5.34 -9.94
N VAL A 285 5.29 5.18 -9.91
CA VAL A 285 6.05 4.67 -8.77
C VAL A 285 5.78 5.41 -7.44
N SER A 286 5.53 6.71 -7.48
CA SER A 286 5.26 7.55 -6.30
C SER A 286 3.80 7.48 -5.81
N SER A 287 2.96 6.60 -6.35
CA SER A 287 1.54 6.55 -6.04
C SER A 287 0.96 5.14 -5.99
N VAL A 288 -0.04 4.94 -5.13
CA VAL A 288 -0.89 3.75 -5.10
C VAL A 288 -2.25 4.13 -5.69
N ARG A 289 -2.72 3.32 -6.64
CA ARG A 289 -4.08 3.45 -7.18
C ARG A 289 -5.03 2.59 -6.35
N ILE A 290 -6.10 3.20 -5.83
CA ILE A 290 -7.19 2.49 -5.15
C ILE A 290 -8.43 2.61 -6.01
N VAL A 291 -8.96 1.48 -6.48
CA VAL A 291 -10.22 1.43 -7.23
C VAL A 291 -11.30 0.92 -6.30
N VAL A 292 -12.35 1.72 -6.12
CA VAL A 292 -13.56 1.37 -5.38
C VAL A 292 -14.62 1.04 -6.40
N ARG A 293 -15.19 -0.17 -6.33
CA ARG A 293 -16.29 -0.62 -7.17
C ARG A 293 -17.50 -0.93 -6.32
N THR A 294 -18.66 -0.45 -6.74
CA THR A 294 -19.94 -0.70 -6.07
C THR A 294 -20.98 -1.20 -7.07
N TRP A 295 -21.96 -1.96 -6.59
CA TRP A 295 -23.06 -2.47 -7.42
C TRP A 295 -24.36 -2.57 -6.61
N ALA A 296 -25.49 -2.55 -7.31
CA ALA A 296 -26.80 -2.80 -6.72
C ALA A 296 -27.01 -4.29 -6.42
N ALA A 297 -28.04 -4.63 -5.64
CA ALA A 297 -28.53 -6.02 -5.68
C ALA A 297 -29.09 -6.25 -7.09
N GLY A 298 -28.75 -7.36 -7.74
CA GLY A 298 -29.52 -7.78 -8.89
C GLY A 298 -30.99 -7.87 -8.48
N GLY A 299 -31.89 -7.22 -9.25
CA GLY A 299 -33.31 -7.47 -9.14
C GLY A 299 -33.54 -8.93 -9.51
N ALA A 300 -34.05 -9.72 -8.57
CA ALA A 300 -34.59 -11.04 -8.84
C ALA A 300 -35.99 -10.90 -9.44
#